data_AF-A0A7X8V7X8-F1
#
_entry.id   AF-A0A7X8V7X8-F1
#
_cell.length_a   1.000
_cell.length_b   1.000
_cell.length_c   1.000
_cell.angle_alpha   90.00
_cell.angle_beta   90.00
_cell.angle_gamma   90.00
#
_symmetry.space_group_name_H-M   'P 1'
#
loop_
_entity.id
_entity.type
_entity.pdbx_description
1 polymer ?
#
loop_
_entity_poly.entity_id
_entity_poly.type
_entity_poly.pdbx_seq_one_letter_code
_entity_poly.pdbx_strand_id
1 'polypeptide(L)'
;MDKKFLILFLLAATACVTEMEYKPISSGNQIIMNSLMSVGDEQHVVFLALSTPGSVEKITGGAGVECYINGALVVTATEYNVNLWPGTLNCMRAFAFEAEFKAGDEVEIVAEAGGHKISSTVVVPSQAVLGKVDTLTVNDDDESYLYG
;
A
#
# COMPACT_ATOMS: atom_id res chain seq x y z
N MET A 1 -37.91 -22.63 -40.68
CA MET A 1 -37.28 -22.23 -39.39
C MET A 1 -37.58 -23.32 -38.39
N ASP A 2 -36.55 -24.05 -37.96
CA ASP A 2 -36.70 -25.20 -37.06
C ASP A 2 -37.25 -24.76 -35.70
N LYS A 3 -38.35 -25.40 -35.27
CA LYS A 3 -39.06 -25.09 -34.00
C LYS A 3 -38.13 -25.22 -32.79
N LYS A 4 -37.07 -26.03 -32.89
CA LYS A 4 -36.03 -26.20 -31.87
C LYS A 4 -35.20 -24.91 -31.67
N PHE A 5 -34.97 -24.15 -32.75
CA PHE A 5 -34.22 -22.90 -32.70
C PHE A 5 -35.05 -21.76 -32.10
N LEU A 6 -36.37 -21.77 -32.31
CA LEU A 6 -37.30 -20.79 -31.73
C LEU A 6 -37.44 -20.95 -30.21
N ILE A 7 -37.42 -22.18 -29.70
CA ILE A 7 -37.53 -22.48 -28.26
C ILE A 7 -36.29 -22.01 -27.49
N LEU A 8 -35.10 -22.12 -28.09
CA LEU A 8 -33.84 -21.69 -27.47
C LEU A 8 -33.78 -20.17 -27.26
N PHE A 9 -34.30 -19.39 -28.23
CA PHE A 9 -34.40 -17.93 -28.10
C PHE A 9 -35.41 -17.50 -27.03
N LEU A 10 -36.51 -18.24 -26.87
CA LEU A 10 -37.52 -17.95 -25.85
C LEU A 10 -36.99 -18.21 -24.41
N LEU A 11 -36.16 -19.23 -24.23
CA LEU A 11 -35.52 -19.56 -22.94
C LEU A 11 -34.42 -18.55 -22.57
N ALA A 12 -33.72 -17.97 -23.54
CA ALA A 12 -32.72 -16.93 -23.29
C ALA A 12 -33.37 -15.59 -22.87
N ALA A 13 -34.58 -15.30 -23.35
CA ALA A 13 -35.31 -14.08 -23.01
C ALA A 13 -35.91 -14.08 -21.59
N THR A 14 -36.05 -15.25 -20.95
CA THR A 14 -36.49 -15.38 -19.55
C THR A 14 -35.37 -15.66 -18.58
N ALA A 15 -34.10 -15.59 -19.03
CA ALA A 15 -32.96 -15.54 -18.14
C ALA A 15 -33.06 -14.23 -17.35
N CYS A 16 -33.73 -14.31 -16.20
CA CYS A 16 -33.78 -13.29 -15.19
C CYS A 16 -32.33 -13.02 -14.79
N VAL A 17 -31.74 -11.99 -15.37
CA VAL A 17 -30.64 -11.28 -14.71
C VAL A 17 -31.27 -10.64 -13.48
N THR A 18 -31.35 -11.42 -12.40
CA THR A 18 -31.35 -10.83 -11.08
C THR A 18 -29.99 -10.14 -10.98
N GLU A 19 -29.95 -8.86 -11.35
CA GLU A 19 -28.82 -8.03 -10.99
C GLU A 19 -28.66 -8.21 -9.49
N MET A 20 -27.50 -8.71 -9.07
CA MET A 20 -27.19 -8.72 -7.66
C MET A 20 -27.22 -7.27 -7.23
N GLU A 21 -28.24 -6.91 -6.46
CA GLU A 21 -28.34 -5.58 -5.86
C GLU A 21 -27.06 -5.39 -5.05
N TYR A 22 -26.14 -4.56 -5.56
CA TYR A 22 -24.94 -4.21 -4.82
C TYR A 22 -25.42 -3.43 -3.60
N LYS A 23 -25.51 -4.14 -2.47
CA LYS A 23 -25.73 -3.55 -1.15
C LYS A 23 -24.34 -3.38 -0.56
N PRO A 24 -23.67 -2.23 -0.79
CA PRO A 24 -22.46 -1.97 -0.04
C PRO A 24 -22.82 -2.11 1.43
N ILE A 25 -22.11 -2.97 2.14
CA ILE A 25 -22.15 -2.96 3.60
C ILE A 25 -21.63 -1.57 3.95
N SER A 26 -22.52 -0.63 4.30
CA SER A 26 -22.08 0.74 4.55
C SER A 26 -21.28 0.73 5.84
N SER A 27 -19.96 0.69 5.75
CA SER A 27 -19.04 0.83 6.88
C SER A 27 -18.91 2.29 7.34
N GLY A 28 -19.74 3.19 6.81
CA GLY A 28 -19.60 4.64 6.96
C GLY A 28 -18.36 5.13 6.22
N ASN A 29 -17.92 6.35 6.57
CA ASN A 29 -16.65 6.86 6.07
C ASN A 29 -15.48 6.17 6.79
N GLN A 30 -14.40 5.88 6.07
CA GLN A 30 -13.19 5.25 6.63
C GLN A 30 -11.96 6.04 6.21
N ILE A 31 -10.95 6.14 7.09
CA ILE A 31 -9.66 6.70 6.69
C ILE A 31 -8.87 5.62 5.93
N ILE A 32 -8.32 6.00 4.79
CA ILE A 32 -7.26 5.27 4.11
C ILE A 32 -5.93 5.90 4.53
N MET A 33 -5.01 5.08 5.03
CA MET A 33 -3.65 5.48 5.36
C MET A 33 -2.67 4.58 4.62
N ASN A 34 -1.81 5.21 3.83
CA ASN A 34 -0.69 4.59 3.15
C ASN A 34 0.60 5.29 3.55
N SER A 35 1.74 4.62 3.41
CA SER A 35 3.04 5.17 3.77
C SER A 35 4.12 4.75 2.80
N LEU A 36 5.08 5.64 2.56
CA LEU A 36 6.36 5.35 1.93
C LEU A 36 7.43 5.55 3.00
N MET A 37 7.96 4.43 3.48
CA MET A 37 8.95 4.37 4.56
C MET A 37 10.02 3.35 4.21
N SER A 38 11.26 3.63 4.61
CA SER A 38 12.42 2.81 4.27
C SER A 38 13.42 2.79 5.42
N VAL A 39 14.09 1.67 5.62
CA VAL A 39 15.15 1.54 6.62
C VAL A 39 16.44 2.10 6.03
N GLY A 40 17.08 3.03 6.76
CA GLY A 40 18.27 3.74 6.29
C GLY A 40 17.98 5.09 5.63
N ASP A 41 16.71 5.39 5.36
CA ASP A 41 16.25 6.75 5.04
C ASP A 41 15.67 7.39 6.30
N GLU A 42 15.93 8.68 6.49
CA GLU A 42 15.35 9.44 7.60
C GLU A 42 14.03 10.10 7.21
N GLN A 43 13.79 10.37 5.92
CA GLN A 43 12.60 11.05 5.44
C GLN A 43 11.50 10.07 5.02
N HIS A 44 10.33 10.24 5.63
CA HIS A 44 9.17 9.37 5.44
C HIS A 44 7.94 10.18 5.06
N VAL A 45 7.02 9.56 4.33
CA VAL A 45 5.76 10.20 3.94
C VAL A 45 4.57 9.28 4.20
N VAL A 46 3.52 9.84 4.80
CA VAL A 46 2.22 9.19 5.00
C VAL A 46 1.16 9.92 4.20
N PHE A 47 0.30 9.18 3.52
CA PHE A 47 -0.81 9.68 2.71
C PHE A 47 -2.13 9.32 3.39
N LEU A 48 -2.97 10.32 3.60
CA LEU A 48 -4.31 10.16 4.15
C LEU A 48 -5.37 10.52 3.10
N ALA A 49 -6.41 9.69 3.02
CA ALA A 49 -7.62 9.96 2.24
C ALA A 49 -8.87 9.46 2.99
N LEU A 50 -10.04 9.93 2.57
CA LEU A 50 -11.31 9.49 3.10
C LEU A 50 -11.99 8.56 2.08
N SER A 51 -12.20 7.31 2.46
CA SER A 51 -13.07 6.38 1.75
C SER A 51 -14.54 6.66 2.12
N THR A 52 -15.39 6.83 1.12
CA THR A 52 -16.84 6.89 1.27
C THR A 52 -17.47 5.69 0.55
N PRO A 53 -18.78 5.41 0.71
CA PRO A 53 -19.44 4.29 0.04
C PRO A 53 -19.35 4.26 -1.50
N GLY A 54 -18.87 5.32 -2.16
CA GLY A 54 -18.73 5.35 -3.62
C GLY A 54 -17.52 6.11 -4.17
N SER A 55 -16.64 6.64 -3.32
CA SER A 55 -15.51 7.47 -3.74
C SER A 55 -14.35 7.44 -2.75
N VAL A 56 -13.20 7.92 -3.20
CA VAL A 56 -12.08 8.32 -2.33
C VAL A 56 -11.91 9.83 -2.47
N GLU A 57 -11.98 10.52 -1.35
CA GLU A 57 -12.04 11.98 -1.28
C GLU A 57 -10.92 12.57 -0.42
N LYS A 58 -10.59 13.83 -0.68
CA LYS A 58 -9.64 14.58 0.12
C LYS A 58 -10.26 14.94 1.47
N ILE A 59 -9.53 14.72 2.55
CA ILE A 59 -9.91 15.16 3.90
C ILE A 59 -9.88 16.69 3.95
N THR A 60 -11.02 17.33 4.23
CA THR A 60 -11.16 18.80 4.24
C THR A 60 -10.99 19.46 5.63
N GLY A 61 -11.02 18.66 6.71
CA GLY A 61 -10.87 19.14 8.09
C GLY A 61 -9.45 18.99 8.67
N GLY A 62 -9.31 19.18 9.99
CA GLY A 62 -8.07 18.89 10.69
C GLY A 62 -7.63 17.44 10.51
N ALA A 63 -6.34 17.23 10.26
CA ALA A 63 -5.72 15.92 10.23
C ALA A 63 -4.29 16.00 10.75
N GLY A 64 -3.85 14.94 11.40
CA GLY A 64 -2.52 14.81 11.97
C GLY A 64 -2.02 13.38 11.84
N VAL A 65 -0.69 13.25 11.75
CA VAL A 65 0.01 11.97 11.75
C VAL A 65 1.11 12.04 12.80
N GLU A 66 1.21 11.01 13.60
CA GLU A 66 2.24 10.83 14.63
C GLU A 66 2.96 9.52 14.39
N CYS A 67 4.27 9.51 14.66
CA CYS A 67 5.11 8.33 14.60
C CYS A 67 5.64 8.01 16.00
N TYR A 68 5.42 6.77 16.42
CA TYR A 68 5.88 6.21 17.67
C TYR A 68 6.91 5.12 17.38
N ILE A 69 7.97 5.06 18.18
CA ILE A 69 8.96 3.99 18.14
C ILE A 69 9.03 3.36 19.52
N ASN A 70 8.81 2.05 19.61
CA ASN A 70 8.80 1.30 20.86
C ASN A 70 7.86 1.91 21.92
N GLY A 71 6.70 2.40 21.47
CA GLY A 71 5.65 3.03 22.29
C GLY A 71 5.91 4.49 22.69
N ALA A 72 7.04 5.10 22.31
CA ALA A 72 7.33 6.50 22.58
C ALA A 72 7.04 7.38 21.35
N LEU A 73 6.33 8.49 21.54
CA LEU A 73 6.13 9.49 20.48
C LEU A 73 7.49 10.08 20.09
N VAL A 74 7.90 9.88 18.84
CA VAL A 74 9.16 10.40 18.31
C VAL A 74 8.94 11.68 17.53
N VAL A 75 7.90 11.73 16.69
CA VAL A 75 7.65 12.89 15.83
C VAL A 75 6.17 13.02 15.45
N THR A 76 5.71 14.27 15.38
CA THR A 76 4.45 14.64 14.73
C THR A 76 4.77 15.14 13.32
N ALA A 77 4.16 14.52 12.31
CA ALA A 77 4.42 14.82 10.92
C ALA A 77 3.84 16.17 10.50
N THR A 78 4.51 16.82 9.55
CA THR A 78 4.07 18.09 8.98
C THR A 78 3.37 17.83 7.65
N GLU A 79 2.25 18.50 7.41
CA GLU A 79 1.58 18.42 6.11
C GLU A 79 2.50 18.94 5.00
N TYR A 80 2.73 18.10 4.01
CA TYR A 80 3.58 18.37 2.87
C TYR A 80 2.72 18.50 1.61
N ASN A 81 2.86 19.62 0.91
CA ASN A 81 2.10 19.86 -0.31
C ASN A 81 2.79 19.15 -1.48
N VAL A 82 2.27 17.98 -1.83
CA VAL A 82 2.69 17.25 -3.02
C VAL A 82 2.23 18.00 -4.28
N ASN A 83 3.14 18.76 -4.90
CA ASN A 83 3.01 19.20 -6.29
C ASN A 83 3.26 18.00 -7.23
N LEU A 84 2.42 16.97 -7.12
CA LEU A 84 2.45 15.84 -8.02
C LEU A 84 1.60 16.18 -9.25
N TRP A 85 2.04 15.67 -10.40
CA TRP A 85 1.44 15.89 -11.73
C TRP A 85 -0.09 15.99 -11.66
N PRO A 86 -0.72 17.00 -12.30
CA PRO A 86 -2.17 17.18 -12.23
C PRO A 86 -2.89 15.89 -12.65
N GLY A 87 -3.51 15.21 -11.68
CA GLY A 87 -4.35 14.04 -11.94
C GLY A 87 -4.26 12.89 -10.93
N THR A 88 -3.11 12.62 -10.31
CA THR A 88 -2.90 11.28 -9.71
C THR A 88 -3.15 11.18 -8.20
N LEU A 89 -3.07 12.29 -7.43
CA LEU A 89 -3.14 12.26 -5.95
C LEU A 89 -3.96 13.40 -5.32
N ASN A 90 -4.81 14.08 -6.10
CA ASN A 90 -5.61 15.21 -5.61
C ASN A 90 -6.59 14.85 -4.48
N CYS A 91 -6.91 13.56 -4.32
CA CYS A 91 -7.77 13.06 -3.25
C CYS A 91 -7.02 12.74 -1.95
N MET A 92 -5.71 12.98 -1.87
CA MET A 92 -4.90 12.65 -0.69
C MET A 92 -4.27 13.90 -0.06
N ARG A 93 -3.93 13.78 1.22
CA ARG A 93 -3.05 14.70 1.95
C ARG A 93 -1.79 13.96 2.34
N ALA A 94 -0.64 14.57 2.09
CA ALA A 94 0.65 13.98 2.44
C ALA A 94 1.20 14.63 3.71
N PHE A 95 1.80 13.82 4.56
CA PHE A 95 2.42 14.22 5.81
C PHE A 95 3.84 13.67 5.83
N ALA A 96 4.83 14.56 5.92
CA ALA A 96 6.23 14.20 5.94
C ALA A 96 6.80 14.34 7.35
N PHE A 97 7.72 13.45 7.71
CA PHE A 97 8.45 13.51 8.97
C PHE A 97 9.84 12.90 8.81
N GLU A 98 10.71 13.22 9.77
CA GLU A 98 12.03 12.65 9.87
C GLU A 98 12.11 11.70 11.07
N ALA A 99 12.55 10.45 10.85
CA ALA A 99 12.79 9.46 11.88
C ALA A 99 13.79 8.40 11.40
N GLU A 100 14.74 8.03 12.26
CA GLU A 100 15.67 6.93 12.01
C GLU A 100 15.08 5.62 12.55
N PHE A 101 14.95 4.59 11.70
CA PHE A 101 14.45 3.27 12.07
C PHE A 101 15.58 2.24 12.17
N LYS A 102 15.58 1.45 13.25
CA LYS A 102 16.59 0.41 13.50
C LYS A 102 15.94 -0.96 13.47
N ALA A 103 16.73 -1.97 13.10
CA ALA A 103 16.30 -3.36 13.14
C ALA A 103 15.74 -3.73 14.52
N GLY A 104 14.53 -4.28 14.56
CA GLY A 104 13.81 -4.65 15.77
C GLY A 104 12.95 -3.54 16.39
N ASP A 105 13.01 -2.30 15.90
CA ASP A 105 12.11 -1.24 16.35
C ASP A 105 10.66 -1.59 16.03
N GLU A 106 9.76 -1.39 16.99
CA GLU A 106 8.32 -1.37 16.76
C GLU A 106 7.89 0.05 16.38
N VAL A 107 7.58 0.25 15.10
CA VAL A 107 7.16 1.54 14.54
C VAL A 107 5.64 1.54 14.43
N GLU A 108 4.99 2.46 15.13
CA GLU A 108 3.55 2.71 15.02
C GLU A 108 3.29 4.07 14.39
N ILE A 109 2.49 4.08 13.33
CA ILE A 109 1.96 5.31 12.73
C ILE A 109 0.52 5.47 13.19
N VAL A 110 0.24 6.60 13.84
CA VAL A 110 -1.10 7.00 14.27
C VAL A 110 -1.58 8.14 13.40
N ALA A 111 -2.77 8.01 12.81
CA ALA A 111 -3.40 9.08 12.05
C ALA A 111 -4.77 9.43 12.61
N GLU A 112 -5.03 10.73 12.71
CA GLU A 112 -6.31 11.29 13.11
C GLU A 112 -6.83 12.21 12.01
N ALA A 113 -8.06 11.99 11.56
CA ALA A 113 -8.70 12.81 10.55
C ALA A 113 -10.22 12.67 10.59
N GLY A 114 -10.94 13.78 10.40
CA GLY A 114 -12.40 13.74 10.26
C GLY A 114 -13.15 13.09 11.43
N GLY A 115 -12.59 13.14 12.65
CA GLY A 115 -13.17 12.50 13.84
C GLY A 115 -12.87 11.01 13.98
N HIS A 116 -12.06 10.43 13.10
CA HIS A 116 -11.61 9.05 13.16
C HIS A 116 -10.12 9.00 13.54
N LYS A 117 -9.73 7.94 14.25
CA LYS A 117 -8.35 7.60 14.61
C LYS A 117 -8.05 6.20 14.15
N ILE A 118 -6.93 6.03 13.47
CA ILE A 118 -6.43 4.72 13.03
C ILE A 118 -4.94 4.62 13.37
N SER A 119 -4.44 3.40 13.54
CA SER A 119 -3.01 3.16 13.65
C SER A 119 -2.58 1.91 12.91
N SER A 120 -1.29 1.85 12.58
CA SER A 120 -0.64 0.69 11.98
C SER A 120 0.74 0.52 12.60
N THR A 121 1.03 -0.70 13.03
CA THR A 121 2.28 -1.04 13.72
C THR A 121 3.04 -2.10 12.92
N VAL A 122 4.35 -1.89 12.78
CA VAL A 122 5.27 -2.83 12.13
C VAL A 122 6.55 -2.96 12.94
N VAL A 123 7.09 -4.17 13.00
CA VAL A 123 8.44 -4.40 13.55
C VAL A 123 9.44 -4.34 12.40
N VAL A 124 10.44 -3.47 12.51
CA VAL A 124 11.46 -3.26 11.48
C VAL A 124 12.28 -4.54 11.34
N PRO A 125 12.34 -5.14 10.13
CA PRO A 125 13.06 -6.39 9.95
C PRO A 125 14.57 -6.19 10.10
N SER A 126 15.24 -7.18 10.68
CA SER A 126 16.70 -7.26 10.65
C SER A 126 17.21 -7.46 9.23
N GLN A 127 18.39 -6.91 8.93
CA GLN A 127 19.05 -7.10 7.64
C GLN A 127 19.19 -8.60 7.33
N ALA A 128 18.89 -8.98 6.08
CA ALA A 128 19.08 -10.35 5.63
C ALA A 128 20.55 -10.75 5.78
N VAL A 129 20.84 -11.67 6.69
CA VAL A 129 22.17 -12.27 6.81
C VAL A 129 22.34 -13.26 5.66
N LEU A 130 23.25 -12.99 4.73
CA LEU A 130 23.65 -13.97 3.71
C LEU A 130 24.36 -15.13 4.41
N GLY A 131 23.63 -16.21 4.66
CA GLY A 131 24.11 -17.34 5.47
C GLY A 131 25.16 -18.22 4.78
N LYS A 132 25.20 -18.25 3.45
CA LYS A 132 26.21 -18.99 2.66
C LYS A 132 26.10 -18.62 1.19
N VAL A 133 27.22 -18.29 0.55
CA VAL A 133 27.33 -18.21 -0.92
C VAL A 133 28.13 -19.43 -1.36
N ASP A 134 27.55 -20.27 -2.21
CA ASP A 134 28.27 -21.39 -2.83
C ASP A 134 29.01 -20.87 -4.06
N THR A 135 30.31 -20.64 -3.94
CA THR A 135 31.16 -20.28 -5.08
C THR A 135 31.80 -21.55 -5.63
N LEU A 136 31.33 -22.03 -6.77
CA LEU A 136 32.05 -23.03 -7.55
C LEU A 136 33.35 -22.39 -8.06
N THR A 137 34.49 -22.90 -7.63
CA THR A 137 35.78 -22.58 -8.24
C THR A 137 35.96 -23.53 -9.41
N VAL A 138 35.96 -23.02 -10.64
CA VAL A 138 36.38 -23.78 -11.83
C VAL A 138 37.90 -23.62 -11.91
N ASN A 139 38.64 -24.72 -11.77
CA ASN A 139 40.03 -24.79 -12.18
C ASN A 139 40.03 -25.11 -13.68
N ASP A 140 40.38 -24.14 -14.52
CA ASP A 140 40.72 -24.39 -15.91
C ASP A 140 42.12 -25.01 -15.98
N ASP A 141 42.19 -26.32 -15.77
CA ASP A 141 43.38 -27.11 -16.13
C ASP A 141 43.29 -27.47 -17.63
N ASP A 142 43.37 -26.47 -18.51
CA ASP A 142 43.51 -26.65 -19.95
C ASP A 142 44.75 -25.90 -20.47
N GLU A 143 45.93 -26.30 -20.00
CA GLU A 143 47.16 -26.18 -20.79
C GLU A 143 47.37 -27.46 -21.60
N SER A 144 46.75 -27.55 -22.79
CA SER A 144 47.28 -28.43 -23.83
C SER A 144 46.97 -27.95 -25.26
N TYR A 145 48.05 -27.89 -26.04
CA TYR A 145 48.15 -27.79 -27.51
C TYR A 145 48.19 -26.39 -28.17
N LEU A 146 49.31 -25.69 -27.97
CA LEU A 146 49.92 -24.93 -29.07
C LEU A 146 50.69 -25.91 -29.98
N TYR A 147 50.32 -25.90 -31.26
CA TYR A 147 50.94 -26.66 -32.36
C TYR A 147 52.45 -26.43 -32.45
N GLY A 148 53.20 -27.54 -32.42
CA GLY A 148 54.48 -27.73 -33.11
C GLY A 148 54.31 -28.76 -34.22
#